data_AF-A0A949EU25-F1
#
_entry.id   AF-A0A949EU25-F1
#
_cell.length_a   1.000
_cell.length_b   1.000
_cell.length_c   1.000
_cell.angle_alpha   90.00
_cell.angle_beta   90.00
_cell.angle_gamma   90.00
#
_symmetry.space_group_name_H-M   'P 1'
#
loop_
_entity.id
_entity.type
_entity.pdbx_description
1 polymer ?
#
loop_
_entity_poly.entity_id
_entity_poly.type
_entity_poly.pdbx_seq_one_letter_code
_entity_poly.pdbx_strand_id
1 'polypeptide(L)'
;VGDILNIQKESEVNKFLIKNHLLTLEEKKSEFANDTLFKLHAVIHKNEVINYYLEKDEKLDKVLNIFIRVNSGGTQLSYSDLLLSIATAQWKDKDAREEITKFVDEISEIGNDFNFDKDFVLKACLILNDFPEIAFKVDNFNKKNMLTIEKNWDDVSQAIYLAVTLSASLGYNRDTLTSNIALIPIAYYLLKIELPDNFNQSSKYLNDRKKIQKWLICSLLKRVFSGQPDNVLRPIRHVIFKNHSSFPLEAIVDNFKGDVKSLIFSDDEIDNLFYYRYGKAYTFSTLALLYPSLDLRNRFHVDHIFPKSFFTKRKLIKKGISENKIEFYLDNFNYLANLQLLEGTPNQEKSNADFKEWLNKTYPNKNERKDYMEKHYIPDIEIDLNNFDNFIIERKRLMTQKYNNILKLF
;
A
#
# COMPACT_ATOMS: atom_id res chain seq x y z
N VAL A 1 -20.74 -3.39 -43.72
CA VAL A 1 -20.98 -2.29 -42.76
C VAL A 1 -20.49 -0.93 -43.26
N GLY A 2 -19.53 -0.86 -44.20
CA GLY A 2 -18.95 0.42 -44.67
C GLY A 2 -19.96 1.42 -45.26
N ASP A 3 -20.69 1.05 -46.31
CA ASP A 3 -21.51 2.00 -47.08
C ASP A 3 -22.67 2.61 -46.28
N ILE A 4 -23.17 1.90 -45.27
CA ILE A 4 -24.31 2.34 -44.47
C ILE A 4 -23.97 3.44 -43.47
N LEU A 5 -22.69 3.55 -43.05
CA LEU A 5 -22.23 4.60 -42.14
C LEU A 5 -22.17 5.97 -42.85
N ASN A 6 -22.04 5.97 -44.18
CA ASN A 6 -21.99 7.18 -45.01
C ASN A 6 -23.38 7.75 -45.36
N ILE A 7 -24.47 7.09 -44.94
CA ILE A 7 -25.83 7.58 -45.15
C ILE A 7 -26.06 8.80 -44.25
N GLN A 8 -26.17 9.99 -44.85
CA GLN A 8 -26.36 11.23 -44.09
C GLN A 8 -27.84 11.52 -43.83
N LYS A 9 -28.73 11.17 -44.77
CA LYS A 9 -30.17 11.48 -44.68
C LYS A 9 -30.97 10.23 -44.36
N GLU A 10 -32.00 10.36 -43.53
CA GLU A 10 -32.91 9.25 -43.21
C GLU A 10 -33.60 8.66 -44.45
N SER A 11 -33.88 9.50 -45.46
CA SER A 11 -34.48 9.04 -46.72
C SER A 11 -33.56 8.09 -47.50
N GLU A 12 -32.25 8.14 -47.28
CA GLU A 12 -31.29 7.23 -47.89
C GLU A 12 -31.25 5.87 -47.18
N VAL A 13 -31.57 5.81 -45.87
CA VAL A 13 -31.77 4.54 -45.14
C VAL A 13 -32.94 3.77 -45.77
N ASN A 14 -34.04 4.46 -46.07
CA ASN A 14 -35.17 3.86 -46.78
C ASN A 14 -34.81 3.39 -48.19
N LYS A 15 -34.04 4.19 -48.95
CA LYS A 15 -33.53 3.76 -50.27
C LYS A 15 -32.66 2.52 -50.16
N PHE A 16 -31.83 2.42 -49.12
CA PHE A 16 -30.99 1.25 -48.88
C PHE A 16 -31.83 0.01 -48.55
N LEU A 17 -32.84 0.15 -47.67
CA LEU A 17 -33.78 -0.91 -47.32
C LEU A 17 -34.53 -1.43 -48.57
N ILE A 18 -34.98 -0.54 -49.44
CA ILE A 18 -35.67 -0.89 -50.70
C ILE A 18 -34.71 -1.57 -51.69
N LYS A 19 -33.54 -0.97 -51.94
CA LYS A 19 -32.57 -1.46 -52.93
C LYS A 19 -32.05 -2.86 -52.59
N ASN A 20 -31.93 -3.18 -51.30
CA ASN A 20 -31.47 -4.48 -50.84
C ASN A 20 -32.61 -5.47 -50.56
N HIS A 21 -33.85 -5.14 -50.97
CA HIS A 21 -35.03 -6.00 -50.79
C HIS A 21 -35.27 -6.41 -49.32
N LEU A 22 -34.86 -5.57 -48.37
CA LEU A 22 -34.99 -5.85 -46.94
C LEU A 22 -36.43 -5.64 -46.45
N LEU A 23 -37.19 -4.76 -47.11
CA LEU A 23 -38.61 -4.53 -46.81
C LEU A 23 -39.54 -5.62 -47.33
N THR A 24 -39.05 -6.48 -48.23
CA THR A 24 -39.84 -7.60 -48.82
C THR A 24 -39.60 -8.93 -48.12
N LEU A 25 -38.80 -8.93 -47.04
CA LEU A 25 -38.61 -10.10 -46.19
C LEU A 25 -39.86 -10.35 -45.34
N GLU A 26 -39.89 -11.51 -44.68
CA GLU A 26 -40.88 -11.83 -43.65
C GLU A 26 -40.99 -10.68 -42.63
N GLU A 27 -42.21 -10.38 -42.20
CA GLU A 27 -42.58 -9.21 -41.38
C GLU A 27 -41.58 -8.92 -40.25
N LYS A 28 -41.30 -9.91 -39.39
CA LYS A 28 -40.35 -9.76 -38.27
C LYS A 28 -38.93 -9.38 -38.69
N LYS A 29 -38.46 -9.86 -39.84
CA LYS A 29 -37.11 -9.56 -40.36
C LYS A 29 -37.06 -8.18 -41.00
N SER A 30 -38.16 -7.78 -41.66
CA SER A 30 -38.32 -6.45 -42.25
C SER A 30 -38.35 -5.37 -41.17
N GLU A 31 -39.14 -5.58 -40.11
CA GLU A 31 -39.18 -4.70 -38.93
C GLU A 31 -37.80 -4.57 -38.26
N PHE A 32 -37.15 -5.71 -37.98
CA PHE A 32 -35.82 -5.71 -37.38
C PHE A 32 -34.79 -4.94 -38.23
N ALA A 33 -34.80 -5.13 -39.55
CA ALA A 33 -33.89 -4.43 -40.45
C ALA A 33 -34.16 -2.91 -40.45
N ASN A 34 -35.42 -2.51 -40.47
CA ASN A 34 -35.82 -1.10 -40.42
C ASN A 34 -35.34 -0.45 -39.11
N ASP A 35 -35.77 -1.00 -37.97
CA ASP A 35 -35.44 -0.48 -36.64
C ASP A 35 -33.93 -0.42 -36.41
N THR A 36 -33.20 -1.45 -36.82
CA THR A 36 -31.74 -1.52 -36.64
C THR A 36 -31.03 -0.44 -37.44
N LEU A 37 -31.41 -0.21 -38.70
CA LEU A 37 -30.73 0.75 -39.55
C LEU A 37 -31.07 2.20 -39.18
N PHE A 38 -32.32 2.47 -38.80
CA PHE A 38 -32.70 3.78 -38.27
C PHE A 38 -32.04 4.06 -36.92
N LYS A 39 -31.93 3.06 -36.04
CA LYS A 39 -31.20 3.20 -34.77
C LYS A 39 -29.72 3.48 -35.01
N LEU A 40 -29.09 2.78 -35.96
CA LEU A 40 -27.69 3.04 -36.32
C LEU A 40 -27.51 4.46 -36.86
N HIS A 41 -28.37 4.91 -37.77
CA HIS A 41 -28.33 6.29 -38.29
C HIS A 41 -28.49 7.32 -37.16
N ALA A 42 -29.47 7.11 -36.27
CA ALA A 42 -29.70 8.01 -35.14
C ALA A 42 -28.47 8.09 -34.23
N VAL A 43 -27.83 6.98 -33.89
CA VAL A 43 -26.65 6.96 -33.02
C VAL A 43 -25.45 7.69 -33.63
N ILE A 44 -25.24 7.59 -34.95
CA ILE A 44 -24.08 8.19 -35.62
C ILE A 44 -24.30 9.67 -35.97
N HIS A 45 -25.50 10.03 -36.43
CA HIS A 45 -25.74 11.34 -37.06
C HIS A 45 -26.67 12.27 -36.28
N LYS A 46 -27.49 11.73 -35.36
CA LYS A 46 -28.46 12.54 -34.58
C LYS A 46 -28.11 12.65 -33.11
N ASN A 47 -27.63 11.57 -32.52
CA ASN A 47 -27.32 11.54 -31.11
C ASN A 47 -25.95 12.18 -30.92
N GLU A 48 -25.91 13.31 -30.22
CA GLU A 48 -24.66 13.93 -29.76
C GLU A 48 -24.06 13.13 -28.59
N VAL A 49 -23.70 11.87 -28.84
CA VAL A 49 -23.17 10.96 -27.81
C VAL A 49 -21.78 11.37 -27.32
N ILE A 50 -21.07 12.21 -28.07
CA ILE A 50 -19.77 12.76 -27.70
C ILE A 50 -19.98 14.15 -27.10
N ASN A 51 -19.94 14.24 -25.78
CA ASN A 51 -19.82 15.51 -25.08
C ASN A 51 -18.37 16.00 -25.19
N TYR A 52 -18.17 17.13 -25.86
CA TYR A 52 -16.86 17.80 -25.92
C TYR A 52 -17.00 19.26 -25.51
N TYR A 53 -15.93 19.82 -24.98
CA TYR A 53 -15.82 21.24 -24.68
C TYR A 53 -14.41 21.71 -25.05
N LEU A 54 -14.28 22.96 -25.47
CA LEU A 54 -13.00 23.57 -25.76
C LEU A 54 -12.37 24.03 -24.44
N GLU A 55 -11.27 23.39 -24.03
CA GLU A 55 -10.43 23.87 -22.92
C GLU A 55 -9.66 25.11 -23.39
N LYS A 56 -9.85 26.23 -22.67
CA LYS A 56 -9.23 27.53 -23.00
C LYS A 56 -8.05 27.88 -22.09
N ASP A 57 -7.85 27.11 -21.03
CA ASP A 57 -6.79 27.31 -20.04
C ASP A 57 -5.46 26.75 -20.58
N GLU A 58 -4.43 27.59 -20.66
CA GLU A 58 -3.11 27.25 -21.20
C GLU A 58 -2.20 26.52 -20.19
N LYS A 59 -2.70 26.21 -18.99
CA LYS A 59 -1.91 25.49 -17.97
C LYS A 59 -1.39 24.16 -18.49
N LEU A 60 -0.07 23.99 -18.40
CA LEU A 60 0.64 22.82 -18.91
C LEU A 60 0.12 21.51 -18.28
N ASP A 61 -0.27 21.54 -17.01
CA ASP A 61 -0.90 20.39 -16.32
C ASP A 61 -2.18 19.90 -17.02
N LYS A 62 -3.02 20.81 -17.54
CA LYS A 62 -4.25 20.42 -18.25
C LYS A 62 -3.94 19.80 -19.60
N VAL A 63 -3.02 20.42 -20.34
CA VAL A 63 -2.52 19.87 -21.62
C VAL A 63 -1.97 18.46 -21.40
N LEU A 64 -1.24 18.25 -20.30
CA LEU A 64 -0.66 16.96 -19.96
C LEU A 64 -1.72 15.90 -19.63
N ASN A 65 -2.73 16.28 -18.85
CA ASN A 65 -3.84 15.37 -18.54
C ASN A 65 -4.64 14.98 -19.78
N ILE A 66 -4.88 15.92 -20.70
CA ILE A 66 -5.49 15.63 -22.00
C ILE A 66 -4.61 14.65 -22.78
N PHE A 67 -3.30 14.89 -22.85
CA PHE A 67 -2.36 14.02 -23.53
C PHE A 67 -2.37 12.58 -22.99
N ILE A 68 -2.35 12.40 -21.67
CA ILE A 68 -2.42 11.07 -21.03
C ILE A 68 -3.73 10.37 -21.40
N ARG A 69 -4.86 11.09 -21.36
CA ARG A 69 -6.18 10.52 -21.66
C ARG A 69 -6.36 10.15 -23.13
N VAL A 70 -5.74 10.89 -24.05
CA VAL A 70 -5.76 10.57 -25.49
C VAL A 70 -4.84 9.37 -25.78
N ASN A 71 -3.68 9.29 -25.11
CA ASN A 71 -2.73 8.20 -25.31
C ASN A 71 -3.05 6.92 -24.51
N SER A 72 -4.07 6.93 -23.65
CA SER A 72 -4.46 5.74 -22.87
C SER A 72 -5.04 4.60 -23.71
N GLY A 73 -5.31 4.84 -25.01
CA GLY A 73 -5.65 3.80 -25.99
C GLY A 73 -4.44 3.07 -26.59
N GLY A 74 -3.21 3.53 -26.33
CA GLY A 74 -1.95 2.96 -26.79
C GLY A 74 -0.96 2.69 -25.64
N THR A 75 0.35 2.90 -25.85
CA THR A 75 1.35 2.80 -24.77
C THR A 75 1.13 3.93 -23.76
N GLN A 76 0.64 3.59 -22.58
CA GLN A 76 0.29 4.55 -21.53
C GLN A 76 1.56 5.20 -20.95
N LEU A 77 1.80 6.47 -21.30
CA LEU A 77 2.80 7.29 -20.64
C LEU A 77 2.22 7.82 -19.32
N SER A 78 2.97 7.68 -18.23
CA SER A 78 2.58 8.24 -16.94
C SER A 78 2.79 9.75 -16.91
N TYR A 79 2.10 10.42 -15.99
CA TYR A 79 2.33 11.85 -15.72
C TYR A 79 3.81 12.12 -15.36
N SER A 80 4.45 11.22 -14.63
CA SER A 80 5.87 11.31 -14.30
C SER A 80 6.80 11.10 -15.49
N ASP A 81 6.46 10.24 -16.47
CA ASP A 81 7.28 10.10 -17.68
C ASP A 81 7.37 11.43 -18.45
N LEU A 82 6.29 12.20 -18.41
CA LEU A 82 6.23 13.52 -19.04
C LEU A 82 6.98 14.57 -18.22
N LEU A 83 6.84 14.57 -16.89
CA LEU A 83 7.66 15.42 -16.01
C LEU A 83 9.15 15.14 -16.16
N LEU A 84 9.54 13.87 -16.26
CA LEU A 84 10.94 13.48 -16.49
C LEU A 84 11.45 13.98 -17.84
N SER A 85 10.61 13.96 -18.88
CA SER A 85 10.98 14.52 -20.19
C SER A 85 11.28 16.03 -20.09
N ILE A 86 10.53 16.76 -19.26
CA ILE A 86 10.80 18.17 -18.96
C ILE A 86 12.07 18.30 -18.10
N ALA A 87 12.27 17.42 -17.12
CA ALA A 87 13.43 17.43 -16.23
C ALA A 87 14.75 17.15 -16.99
N THR A 88 14.79 16.15 -17.88
CA THR A 88 15.95 15.83 -18.73
C THR A 88 16.34 17.03 -19.61
N ALA A 89 15.38 17.82 -20.08
CA ALA A 89 15.68 19.04 -20.83
C ALA A 89 16.27 20.18 -19.98
N GLN A 90 16.16 20.09 -18.65
CA GLN A 90 16.59 21.14 -17.71
C GLN A 90 17.87 20.79 -16.93
N TRP A 91 18.11 19.50 -16.66
CA TRP A 91 19.36 18.99 -16.11
C TRP A 91 20.50 19.20 -17.10
N LYS A 92 21.71 19.46 -16.60
CA LYS A 92 22.87 19.86 -17.42
C LYS A 92 23.97 18.80 -17.45
N ASP A 93 24.21 18.17 -16.31
CA ASP A 93 25.36 17.32 -16.05
C ASP A 93 24.98 15.84 -16.07
N LYS A 94 23.71 15.52 -15.77
CA LYS A 94 23.18 14.14 -15.74
C LYS A 94 21.89 14.02 -16.58
N ASP A 95 21.62 12.84 -17.14
CA ASP A 95 20.30 12.56 -17.73
C ASP A 95 19.31 12.19 -16.62
N ALA A 96 18.44 13.14 -16.26
CA ALA A 96 17.43 12.97 -15.21
C ALA A 96 16.59 11.70 -15.38
N ARG A 97 16.22 11.34 -16.61
CA ARG A 97 15.36 10.19 -16.88
C ARG A 97 16.11 8.90 -16.64
N GLU A 98 17.36 8.81 -17.10
CA GLU A 98 18.20 7.64 -16.89
C GLU A 98 18.52 7.45 -15.41
N GLU A 99 18.97 8.51 -14.73
CA GLU A 99 19.32 8.49 -13.30
C GLU A 99 18.14 8.09 -12.42
N ILE A 100 16.98 8.72 -12.61
CA ILE A 100 15.80 8.43 -11.78
C ILE A 100 15.27 7.03 -12.08
N THR A 101 15.29 6.57 -13.34
CA THR A 101 14.82 5.22 -13.67
C THR A 101 15.73 4.16 -13.06
N LYS A 102 17.05 4.30 -13.21
CA LYS A 102 18.02 3.40 -12.57
C LYS A 102 17.87 3.37 -11.07
N PHE A 103 17.69 4.53 -10.44
CA PHE A 103 17.52 4.62 -9.00
C PHE A 103 16.22 3.97 -8.51
N VAL A 104 15.11 4.11 -9.25
CA VAL A 104 13.85 3.42 -8.96
C VAL A 104 14.04 1.90 -9.00
N ASP A 105 14.75 1.39 -10.00
CA ASP A 105 15.05 -0.04 -10.13
C ASP A 105 15.92 -0.51 -8.95
N GLU A 106 17.00 0.23 -8.64
CA GLU A 106 17.90 -0.06 -7.52
C GLU A 106 17.17 -0.17 -6.19
N ILE A 107 16.36 0.84 -5.81
CA ILE A 107 15.64 0.80 -4.52
C ILE A 107 14.52 -0.24 -4.51
N SER A 108 14.00 -0.63 -5.68
CA SER A 108 12.96 -1.65 -5.79
C SER A 108 13.50 -3.06 -5.62
N GLU A 109 14.78 -3.30 -5.90
CA GLU A 109 15.45 -4.59 -5.71
C GLU A 109 15.93 -4.81 -4.25
N ILE A 110 15.81 -3.81 -3.38
CA ILE A 110 16.24 -3.93 -1.98
C ILE A 110 15.35 -4.94 -1.23
N GLY A 111 15.97 -5.95 -0.62
CA GLY A 111 15.30 -6.87 0.29
C GLY A 111 14.48 -7.96 -0.42
N ASN A 112 13.16 -7.98 -0.19
CA ASN A 112 12.22 -8.94 -0.83
C ASN A 112 11.34 -8.24 -1.88
N ASP A 113 11.96 -7.40 -2.69
CA ASP A 113 11.35 -6.50 -3.67
C ASP A 113 10.39 -5.46 -3.07
N PHE A 114 10.43 -4.25 -3.60
CA PHE A 114 9.42 -3.21 -3.42
C PHE A 114 8.73 -2.91 -4.75
N ASN A 115 7.83 -1.93 -4.73
CA ASN A 115 7.16 -1.42 -5.92
C ASN A 115 7.21 0.10 -5.87
N PHE A 116 8.42 0.66 -5.95
CA PHE A 116 8.62 2.11 -6.06
C PHE A 116 8.42 2.55 -7.49
N ASP A 117 8.04 3.80 -7.65
CA ASP A 117 7.83 4.44 -8.95
C ASP A 117 8.52 5.80 -8.99
N LYS A 118 8.51 6.38 -10.18
CA LYS A 118 9.09 7.70 -10.45
C LYS A 118 8.38 8.79 -9.66
N ASP A 119 7.07 8.66 -9.45
CA ASP A 119 6.23 9.59 -8.67
C ASP A 119 6.76 9.71 -7.24
N PHE A 120 7.03 8.58 -6.58
CA PHE A 120 7.60 8.54 -5.24
C PHE A 120 8.95 9.28 -5.17
N VAL A 121 9.88 8.96 -6.08
CA VAL A 121 11.23 9.56 -6.09
C VAL A 121 11.15 11.06 -6.36
N LEU A 122 10.41 11.48 -7.38
CA LEU A 122 10.23 12.90 -7.71
C LEU A 122 9.54 13.67 -6.56
N LYS A 123 8.55 13.05 -5.90
CA LYS A 123 7.92 13.63 -4.72
C LYS A 123 8.91 13.78 -3.57
N ALA A 124 9.73 12.76 -3.32
CA ALA A 124 10.78 12.82 -2.30
C ALA A 124 11.76 13.97 -2.60
N CYS A 125 12.19 14.14 -3.86
CA CYS A 125 13.07 15.25 -4.24
C CYS A 125 12.46 16.62 -3.89
N LEU A 126 11.16 16.83 -4.11
CA LEU A 126 10.51 18.08 -3.75
C LEU A 126 10.52 18.36 -2.24
N ILE A 127 10.34 17.31 -1.43
CA ILE A 127 10.32 17.41 0.02
C ILE A 127 11.73 17.64 0.58
N LEU A 128 12.69 16.82 0.13
CA LEU A 128 14.06 16.76 0.67
C LEU A 128 14.88 18.00 0.33
N ASN A 129 14.57 18.69 -0.77
CA ASN A 129 15.19 19.96 -1.14
C ASN A 129 14.54 21.19 -0.48
N ASP A 130 13.67 21.00 0.52
CA ASP A 130 13.03 22.08 1.28
C ASP A 130 12.22 23.07 0.42
N PHE A 131 11.72 22.66 -0.75
CA PHE A 131 10.88 23.54 -1.57
C PHE A 131 9.57 23.89 -0.85
N PRO A 132 9.10 25.16 -0.90
CA PRO A 132 7.87 25.56 -0.25
C PRO A 132 6.65 24.90 -0.89
N GLU A 133 6.62 24.88 -2.22
CA GLU A 133 5.58 24.20 -3.00
C GLU A 133 6.03 22.79 -3.37
N ILE A 134 5.28 21.82 -2.86
CA ILE A 134 5.60 20.40 -3.00
C ILE A 134 4.54 19.65 -3.80
N ALA A 135 3.48 20.33 -4.25
CA ALA A 135 2.43 19.72 -5.04
C ALA A 135 3.02 19.05 -6.29
N PHE A 136 2.53 17.87 -6.63
CA PHE A 136 3.05 17.12 -7.77
C PHE A 136 2.47 17.68 -9.08
N LYS A 137 3.06 18.79 -9.55
CA LYS A 137 2.60 19.60 -10.68
C LYS A 137 3.77 20.12 -11.50
N VAL A 138 3.60 20.29 -12.82
CA VAL A 138 4.66 20.76 -13.73
C VAL A 138 5.31 22.05 -13.22
N ASP A 139 4.52 22.98 -12.69
CA ASP A 139 5.01 24.28 -12.20
C ASP A 139 6.09 24.15 -11.12
N ASN A 140 6.04 23.07 -10.32
CA ASN A 140 7.02 22.78 -9.28
C ASN A 140 8.26 22.05 -9.81
N PHE A 141 8.22 21.56 -11.06
CA PHE A 141 9.34 20.99 -11.80
C PHE A 141 9.92 22.00 -12.83
N ASN A 142 10.01 23.27 -12.44
CA ASN A 142 10.64 24.32 -13.24
C ASN A 142 12.18 24.24 -13.21
N LYS A 143 12.83 24.97 -14.13
CA LYS A 143 14.29 24.96 -14.32
C LYS A 143 15.08 25.23 -13.04
N LYS A 144 14.63 26.16 -12.20
CA LYS A 144 15.32 26.51 -10.95
C LYS A 144 15.31 25.32 -9.98
N ASN A 145 14.14 24.71 -9.81
CA ASN A 145 13.98 23.56 -8.92
C ASN A 145 14.76 22.35 -9.47
N MET A 146 14.74 22.10 -10.78
CA MET A 146 15.44 20.95 -11.37
C MET A 146 16.95 21.03 -11.22
N LEU A 147 17.56 22.20 -11.44
CA LEU A 147 18.99 22.40 -11.19
C LEU A 147 19.36 22.23 -9.71
N THR A 148 18.44 22.54 -8.79
CA THR A 148 18.66 22.32 -7.35
C THR A 148 18.58 20.82 -7.02
N ILE A 149 17.62 20.10 -7.60
CA ILE A 149 17.52 18.64 -7.45
C ILE A 149 18.78 17.97 -8.03
N GLU A 150 19.21 18.34 -9.23
CA GLU A 150 20.41 17.77 -9.88
C GLU A 150 21.66 17.96 -9.01
N LYS A 151 21.86 19.18 -8.48
CA LYS A 151 22.98 19.51 -7.60
C LYS A 151 22.99 18.66 -6.32
N ASN A 152 21.83 18.42 -5.73
CA ASN A 152 21.69 17.70 -4.46
C ASN A 152 21.33 16.22 -4.65
N TRP A 153 21.36 15.71 -5.89
CA TRP A 153 20.81 14.41 -6.24
C TRP A 153 21.44 13.28 -5.43
N ASP A 154 22.76 13.32 -5.24
CA ASP A 154 23.51 12.25 -4.57
C ASP A 154 23.12 12.12 -3.08
N ASP A 155 22.93 13.25 -2.38
CA ASP A 155 22.47 13.25 -0.98
C ASP A 155 21.00 12.82 -0.87
N VAL A 156 20.16 13.25 -1.82
CA VAL A 156 18.74 12.92 -1.86
C VAL A 156 18.52 11.43 -2.15
N SER A 157 19.21 10.89 -3.14
CA SER A 157 19.15 9.46 -3.48
C SER A 157 19.68 8.62 -2.33
N GLN A 158 20.79 9.02 -1.69
CA GLN A 158 21.32 8.31 -0.52
C GLN A 158 20.35 8.34 0.68
N ALA A 159 19.69 9.47 0.96
CA ALA A 159 18.64 9.55 1.98
C ALA A 159 17.48 8.59 1.72
N ILE A 160 17.00 8.53 0.47
CA ILE A 160 15.92 7.62 0.06
C ILE A 160 16.38 6.18 0.18
N TYR A 161 17.59 5.85 -0.30
CA TYR A 161 18.19 4.52 -0.22
C TYR A 161 18.23 4.05 1.23
N LEU A 162 18.81 4.84 2.15
CA LEU A 162 18.90 4.50 3.57
C LEU A 162 17.51 4.30 4.21
N ALA A 163 16.51 5.11 3.84
CA ALA A 163 15.14 4.96 4.33
C ALA A 163 14.48 3.66 3.83
N VAL A 164 14.69 3.30 2.57
CA VAL A 164 14.21 2.04 1.99
C VAL A 164 14.91 0.85 2.65
N THR A 165 16.24 0.88 2.79
CA THR A 165 17.00 -0.17 3.48
C THR A 165 16.54 -0.33 4.93
N LEU A 166 16.28 0.78 5.64
CA LEU A 166 15.72 0.73 6.98
C LEU A 166 14.34 0.05 6.96
N SER A 167 13.45 0.43 6.04
CA SER A 167 12.12 -0.19 5.95
C SER A 167 12.20 -1.71 5.70
N ALA A 168 13.14 -2.16 4.86
CA ALA A 168 13.39 -3.57 4.60
C ALA A 168 13.91 -4.28 5.86
N SER A 169 14.81 -3.65 6.62
CA SER A 169 15.30 -4.19 7.90
C SER A 169 14.23 -4.28 8.99
N LEU A 170 13.14 -3.51 8.84
CA LEU A 170 11.94 -3.59 9.68
C LEU A 170 10.94 -4.66 9.18
N GLY A 171 11.32 -5.47 8.19
CA GLY A 171 10.54 -6.57 7.64
C GLY A 171 9.52 -6.19 6.58
N TYR A 172 9.51 -4.94 6.11
CA TYR A 172 8.62 -4.50 5.03
C TYR A 172 9.11 -4.95 3.65
N ASN A 173 8.17 -5.09 2.73
CA ASN A 173 8.36 -5.44 1.32
C ASN A 173 7.18 -4.90 0.49
N ARG A 174 7.15 -5.24 -0.80
CA ARG A 174 6.09 -4.91 -1.76
C ARG A 174 4.67 -5.14 -1.23
N ASP A 175 4.41 -6.25 -0.54
CA ASP A 175 3.06 -6.65 -0.13
C ASP A 175 2.60 -6.01 1.18
N THR A 176 3.54 -5.51 1.99
CA THR A 176 3.28 -5.06 3.37
C THR A 176 3.47 -3.55 3.55
N LEU A 177 4.29 -2.89 2.73
CA LEU A 177 4.43 -1.44 2.69
C LEU A 177 3.26 -0.82 1.90
N THR A 178 2.16 -0.52 2.59
CA THR A 178 0.93 -0.04 1.92
C THR A 178 1.01 1.40 1.38
N SER A 179 2.08 2.14 1.67
CA SER A 179 2.29 3.49 1.15
C SER A 179 3.78 3.83 1.11
N ASN A 180 4.34 3.96 -0.10
CA ASN A 180 5.73 4.38 -0.30
C ASN A 180 6.00 5.78 0.25
N ILE A 181 5.00 6.68 0.19
CA ILE A 181 5.09 8.07 0.68
C ILE A 181 5.43 8.13 2.17
N ALA A 182 5.08 7.09 2.93
CA ALA A 182 5.48 6.96 4.32
C ALA A 182 7.00 6.81 4.51
N LEU A 183 7.82 6.65 3.48
CA LEU A 183 9.28 6.65 3.63
C LEU A 183 9.89 8.05 3.49
N ILE A 184 9.17 9.02 2.91
CA ILE A 184 9.73 10.35 2.64
C ILE A 184 10.12 11.09 3.94
N PRO A 185 9.31 11.10 5.01
CA PRO A 185 9.73 11.71 6.28
C PRO A 185 10.95 11.05 6.92
N ILE A 186 11.12 9.73 6.74
CA ILE A 186 12.29 9.00 7.22
C ILE A 186 13.52 9.46 6.45
N ALA A 187 13.44 9.48 5.12
CA ALA A 187 14.52 9.96 4.25
C ALA A 187 14.91 11.40 4.61
N TYR A 188 13.92 12.28 4.83
CA TYR A 188 14.17 13.65 5.26
C TYR A 188 14.89 13.72 6.61
N TYR A 189 14.49 12.92 7.60
CA TYR A 189 15.19 12.85 8.89
C TYR A 189 16.63 12.40 8.72
N LEU A 190 16.88 11.33 7.96
CA LEU A 190 18.22 10.80 7.68
C LEU A 190 19.11 11.84 6.99
N LEU A 191 18.54 12.63 6.07
CA LEU A 191 19.23 13.75 5.44
C LEU A 191 19.63 14.84 6.46
N LYS A 192 18.75 15.18 7.41
CA LYS A 192 19.04 16.20 8.43
C LYS A 192 20.05 15.78 9.49
N ILE A 193 20.32 14.48 9.62
CA ILE A 193 21.37 13.96 10.51
C ILE A 193 22.64 13.55 9.75
N GLU A 194 22.82 14.07 8.54
CA GLU A 194 24.03 13.91 7.71
C GLU A 194 24.27 12.47 7.25
N LEU A 195 23.21 11.75 6.85
CA LEU A 195 23.27 10.48 6.13
C LEU A 195 24.20 9.41 6.76
N PRO A 196 24.01 9.03 8.03
CA PRO A 196 24.90 8.07 8.68
C PRO A 196 24.77 6.67 8.04
N ASP A 197 25.81 6.22 7.34
CA ASP A 197 25.82 4.92 6.64
C ASP A 197 25.53 3.72 7.56
N ASN A 198 25.92 3.82 8.83
CA ASN A 198 25.70 2.77 9.83
C ASN A 198 24.38 2.92 10.60
N PHE A 199 23.43 3.74 10.13
CA PHE A 199 22.15 3.99 10.80
C PHE A 199 21.39 2.71 11.13
N ASN A 200 21.44 1.70 10.25
CA ASN A 200 20.71 0.44 10.43
C ASN A 200 21.37 -0.52 11.43
N GLN A 201 22.66 -0.32 11.75
CA GLN A 201 23.45 -1.27 12.52
C GLN A 201 23.87 -0.72 13.89
N SER A 202 24.29 0.54 13.93
CA SER A 202 24.89 1.14 15.12
C SER A 202 23.90 1.21 16.29
N SER A 203 24.35 0.86 17.49
CA SER A 203 23.55 0.95 18.72
C SER A 203 23.17 2.40 19.07
N LYS A 204 23.96 3.39 18.60
CA LYS A 204 23.68 4.84 18.75
C LYS A 204 22.27 5.20 18.30
N TYR A 205 21.82 4.63 17.18
CA TYR A 205 20.53 4.96 16.55
C TYR A 205 19.41 3.99 16.94
N LEU A 206 19.60 3.13 17.96
CA LEU A 206 18.61 2.13 18.35
C LEU A 206 17.27 2.79 18.76
N ASN A 207 17.33 3.92 19.47
CA ASN A 207 16.12 4.62 19.87
C ASN A 207 15.40 5.25 18.68
N ASP A 208 16.14 5.87 17.76
CA ASP A 208 15.59 6.44 16.52
C ASP A 208 14.91 5.38 15.67
N ARG A 209 15.56 4.21 15.49
CA ARG A 209 14.97 3.08 14.75
C ARG A 209 13.67 2.60 15.39
N LYS A 210 13.59 2.53 16.72
CA LYS A 210 12.35 2.18 17.44
C LYS A 210 11.24 3.22 17.22
N LYS A 211 11.58 4.52 17.29
CA LYS A 211 10.62 5.60 17.03
C LYS A 211 10.14 5.60 15.58
N ILE A 212 11.05 5.41 14.62
CA ILE A 212 10.74 5.29 13.19
C ILE A 212 9.85 4.08 12.93
N GLN A 213 10.15 2.92 13.52
CA GLN A 213 9.34 1.71 13.39
C GLN A 213 7.91 1.95 13.91
N LYS A 214 7.76 2.54 15.11
CA LYS A 214 6.45 2.88 15.68
C LYS A 214 5.71 3.87 14.78
N TRP A 215 6.39 4.92 14.32
CA TRP A 215 5.83 5.92 13.41
C TRP A 215 5.34 5.30 12.10
N LEU A 216 6.19 4.49 11.44
CA LEU A 216 5.87 3.85 10.16
C LEU A 216 4.63 2.96 10.31
N ILE A 217 4.64 2.04 11.29
CA ILE A 217 3.50 1.15 11.56
C ILE A 217 2.22 1.96 11.81
N CYS A 218 2.25 2.96 12.69
CA CYS A 218 1.08 3.77 13.01
C CYS A 218 0.56 4.54 11.79
N SER A 219 1.46 5.13 10.99
CA SER A 219 1.12 5.88 9.78
C SER A 219 0.42 5.01 8.73
N LEU A 220 0.87 3.76 8.56
CA LEU A 220 0.28 2.80 7.63
C LEU A 220 -1.09 2.34 8.15
N LEU A 221 -1.20 1.95 9.42
CA LEU A 221 -2.46 1.48 10.01
C LEU A 221 -3.54 2.56 10.04
N LYS A 222 -3.19 3.81 10.36
CA LYS A 222 -4.08 4.98 10.30
C LYS A 222 -4.29 5.52 8.88
N ARG A 223 -3.56 4.98 7.90
CA ARG A 223 -3.63 5.36 6.48
C ARG A 223 -3.52 6.88 6.29
N VAL A 224 -2.60 7.51 7.01
CA VAL A 224 -2.51 8.98 7.07
C VAL A 224 -2.24 9.59 5.68
N PHE A 225 -1.51 8.87 4.82
CA PHE A 225 -1.21 9.29 3.45
C PHE A 225 -2.31 8.96 2.42
N SER A 226 -3.49 8.48 2.85
CA SER A 226 -4.65 8.36 1.96
C SER A 226 -5.22 9.74 1.61
N GLY A 227 -5.59 9.96 0.35
CA GLY A 227 -6.08 11.26 -0.13
C GLY A 227 -4.94 12.20 -0.53
N GLN A 228 -4.82 13.36 0.13
CA GLN A 228 -3.80 14.37 -0.18
C GLN A 228 -2.59 14.24 0.76
N PRO A 229 -1.48 13.59 0.33
CA PRO A 229 -0.32 13.35 1.20
C PRO A 229 0.39 14.64 1.63
N ASP A 230 0.26 15.71 0.86
CA ASP A 230 0.92 17.01 1.10
C ASP A 230 0.51 17.65 2.43
N ASN A 231 -0.73 17.45 2.85
CA ASN A 231 -1.26 17.93 4.12
C ASN A 231 -0.60 17.23 5.32
N VAL A 232 0.02 16.07 5.10
CA VAL A 232 0.78 15.33 6.11
C VAL A 232 2.29 15.57 5.95
N LEU A 233 2.80 15.58 4.72
CA LEU A 233 4.23 15.78 4.44
C LEU A 233 4.73 17.17 4.84
N ARG A 234 3.99 18.25 4.55
CA ARG A 234 4.42 19.62 4.89
C ARG A 234 4.60 19.81 6.41
N PRO A 235 3.62 19.47 7.27
CA PRO A 235 3.80 19.63 8.71
C PRO A 235 4.89 18.73 9.28
N ILE A 236 4.98 17.46 8.85
CA ILE A 236 6.05 16.55 9.32
C ILE A 236 7.43 17.07 8.95
N ARG A 237 7.62 17.55 7.70
CA ARG A 237 8.89 18.16 7.28
C ARG A 237 9.28 19.30 8.22
N HIS A 238 8.34 20.19 8.54
CA HIS A 238 8.58 21.31 9.45
C HIS A 238 8.94 20.87 10.87
N VAL A 239 8.27 19.84 11.40
CA VAL A 239 8.58 19.27 12.72
C VAL A 239 9.99 18.70 12.75
N ILE A 240 10.38 17.91 11.74
CA ILE A 240 11.73 17.31 11.64
C ILE A 240 12.80 18.39 11.44
N PHE A 241 12.55 19.38 10.59
CA PHE A 241 13.49 20.49 10.37
C PHE A 241 13.86 21.17 11.69
N LYS A 242 12.88 21.37 12.58
CA LYS A 242 13.08 21.98 13.90
C LYS A 242 13.66 21.02 14.95
N ASN A 243 13.43 19.71 14.81
CA ASN A 243 13.73 18.71 15.84
C ASN A 243 14.36 17.46 15.20
N HIS A 244 15.68 17.44 15.01
CA HIS A 244 16.40 16.32 14.39
C HIS A 244 17.56 15.78 15.21
N SER A 245 17.68 16.15 16.50
CA SER A 245 18.65 15.51 17.42
C SER A 245 18.32 14.03 17.69
N SER A 246 17.04 13.68 17.58
CA SER A 246 16.50 12.32 17.53
C SER A 246 15.23 12.35 16.67
N PHE A 247 14.74 11.20 16.20
CA PHE A 247 13.51 11.15 15.41
C PHE A 247 12.33 11.69 16.25
N PRO A 248 11.66 12.78 15.82
CA PRO A 248 10.76 13.54 16.66
C PRO A 248 9.33 12.97 16.64
N LEU A 249 9.19 11.69 16.98
CA LEU A 249 7.90 10.98 16.93
C LEU A 249 6.83 11.69 17.76
N GLU A 250 7.15 12.08 18.99
CA GLU A 250 6.22 12.70 19.93
C GLU A 250 5.72 14.05 19.39
N ALA A 251 6.63 14.89 18.88
CA ALA A 251 6.27 16.16 18.27
C ALA A 251 5.45 15.99 16.98
N ILE A 252 5.69 14.94 16.19
CA ILE A 252 4.85 14.60 15.03
C ILE A 252 3.44 14.24 15.50
N VAL A 253 3.31 13.40 16.52
CA VAL A 253 2.00 12.96 17.05
C VAL A 253 1.22 14.16 17.62
N ASP A 254 1.89 15.02 18.39
CA ASP A 254 1.29 16.22 18.95
C ASP A 254 0.81 17.19 17.87
N ASN A 255 1.55 17.32 16.75
CA ASN A 255 1.17 18.19 15.65
C ASN A 255 -0.16 17.80 14.98
N PHE A 256 -0.47 16.50 14.91
CA PHE A 256 -1.72 15.98 14.35
C PHE A 256 -2.77 15.62 15.41
N LYS A 257 -2.57 16.02 16.67
CA LYS A 257 -3.51 15.70 17.75
C LYS A 257 -4.86 16.38 17.50
N GLY A 258 -5.92 15.58 17.45
CA GLY A 258 -7.28 16.05 17.14
C GLY A 258 -7.55 16.27 15.65
N ASP A 259 -6.55 16.05 14.77
CA ASP A 259 -6.74 16.08 13.32
C ASP A 259 -7.25 14.74 12.79
N VAL A 260 -7.89 14.75 11.62
CA VAL A 260 -8.32 13.53 10.92
C VAL A 260 -7.15 12.61 10.53
N LYS A 261 -5.93 13.13 10.50
CA LYS A 261 -4.66 12.42 10.28
C LYS A 261 -3.90 12.11 11.56
N SER A 262 -4.55 12.22 12.72
CA SER A 262 -3.99 11.83 14.01
C SER A 262 -3.38 10.42 13.99
N LEU A 263 -2.27 10.23 14.71
CA LEU A 263 -1.63 8.93 14.91
C LEU A 263 -2.08 8.23 16.21
N ILE A 264 -2.97 8.87 16.98
CA ILE A 264 -3.54 8.32 18.21
C ILE A 264 -4.69 7.36 17.85
N PHE A 265 -4.70 6.19 18.47
CA PHE A 265 -5.73 5.17 18.28
C PHE A 265 -6.79 5.25 19.38
N SER A 266 -8.07 5.24 19.01
CA SER A 266 -9.17 5.01 19.95
C SER A 266 -9.29 3.53 20.31
N ASP A 267 -10.09 3.22 21.33
CA ASP A 267 -10.40 1.83 21.71
C ASP A 267 -11.05 1.06 20.56
N ASP A 268 -12.01 1.67 19.86
CA ASP A 268 -12.67 1.07 18.69
C ASP A 268 -11.67 0.81 17.56
N GLU A 269 -10.70 1.69 17.34
CA GLU A 269 -9.66 1.49 16.33
C GLU A 269 -8.71 0.35 16.69
N ILE A 270 -8.39 0.18 17.98
CA ILE A 270 -7.61 -0.97 18.47
C ILE A 270 -8.40 -2.26 18.28
N ASP A 271 -9.70 -2.27 18.60
CA ASP A 271 -10.55 -3.43 18.37
C ASP A 271 -10.65 -3.79 16.89
N ASN A 272 -10.68 -2.77 16.01
CA ASN A 272 -10.72 -2.96 14.57
C ASN A 272 -9.47 -3.64 14.00
N LEU A 273 -8.31 -3.58 14.68
CA LEU A 273 -7.10 -4.28 14.28
C LEU A 273 -7.29 -5.80 14.21
N PHE A 274 -8.17 -6.36 15.05
CA PHE A 274 -8.42 -7.80 15.09
C PHE A 274 -9.20 -8.33 13.87
N TYR A 275 -9.82 -7.44 13.07
CA TYR A 275 -10.48 -7.81 11.83
C TYR A 275 -9.51 -7.94 10.64
N TYR A 276 -8.22 -7.64 10.81
CA TYR A 276 -7.23 -7.95 9.79
C TYR A 276 -7.05 -9.47 9.65
N ARG A 277 -6.95 -9.91 8.38
CA ARG A 277 -6.94 -11.33 8.00
C ARG A 277 -5.62 -11.73 7.38
N TYR A 278 -5.31 -13.02 7.41
CA TYR A 278 -4.16 -13.59 6.69
C TYR A 278 -4.14 -13.17 5.22
N GLY A 279 -2.96 -12.83 4.71
CA GLY A 279 -2.75 -12.42 3.32
C GLY A 279 -3.25 -11.00 2.98
N LYS A 280 -3.53 -10.18 4.00
CA LYS A 280 -3.83 -8.74 3.81
C LYS A 280 -2.63 -7.90 4.23
N ALA A 281 -2.38 -6.81 3.48
CA ALA A 281 -1.18 -5.99 3.61
C ALA A 281 -0.96 -5.43 5.03
N TYR A 282 -2.02 -4.95 5.69
CA TYR A 282 -1.96 -4.38 7.04
C TYR A 282 -1.75 -5.40 8.16
N THR A 283 -1.94 -6.70 7.89
CA THR A 283 -1.84 -7.76 8.91
C THR A 283 -0.42 -7.87 9.46
N PHE A 284 0.59 -7.70 8.60
CA PHE A 284 1.98 -7.66 9.03
C PHE A 284 2.23 -6.49 10.00
N SER A 285 1.91 -5.25 9.62
CA SER A 285 2.10 -4.07 10.48
C SER A 285 1.40 -4.21 11.83
N THR A 286 0.20 -4.79 11.82
CA THR A 286 -0.58 -5.04 13.03
C THR A 286 0.14 -6.01 13.97
N LEU A 287 0.65 -7.14 13.44
CA LEU A 287 1.42 -8.09 14.23
C LEU A 287 2.77 -7.50 14.66
N ALA A 288 3.53 -6.89 13.75
CA ALA A 288 4.87 -6.35 14.00
C ALA A 288 4.90 -5.40 15.21
N LEU A 289 3.81 -4.65 15.41
CA LEU A 289 3.64 -3.77 16.57
C LEU A 289 3.72 -4.53 17.91
N LEU A 290 3.16 -5.73 17.98
CA LEU A 290 3.19 -6.58 19.17
C LEU A 290 4.56 -7.19 19.46
N TYR A 291 5.47 -7.16 18.49
CA TYR A 291 6.77 -7.81 18.54
C TYR A 291 7.95 -6.82 18.42
N PRO A 292 8.08 -5.83 19.31
CA PRO A 292 9.13 -4.81 19.21
C PRO A 292 10.56 -5.35 19.42
N SER A 293 10.69 -6.60 19.88
CA SER A 293 11.97 -7.28 20.12
C SER A 293 12.36 -8.27 19.02
N LEU A 294 11.49 -8.52 18.02
CA LEU A 294 11.84 -9.41 16.92
C LEU A 294 12.86 -8.74 16.00
N ASP A 295 13.86 -9.49 15.59
CA ASP A 295 14.85 -9.05 14.61
C ASP A 295 14.31 -9.25 13.20
N LEU A 296 13.45 -8.33 12.74
CA LEU A 296 12.75 -8.39 11.45
C LEU A 296 13.67 -8.31 10.21
N ARG A 297 15.00 -8.27 10.40
CA ARG A 297 15.98 -8.51 9.34
C ARG A 297 15.95 -9.95 8.83
N ASN A 298 15.55 -10.89 9.69
CA ASN A 298 15.28 -12.26 9.28
C ASN A 298 13.96 -12.35 8.52
N ARG A 299 13.80 -13.37 7.67
CA ARG A 299 12.54 -13.59 6.95
C ARG A 299 11.47 -14.12 7.91
N PHE A 300 10.46 -13.30 8.18
CA PHE A 300 9.26 -13.70 8.92
C PHE A 300 8.09 -13.96 7.99
N HIS A 301 7.24 -14.91 8.38
CA HIS A 301 5.97 -15.17 7.77
C HIS A 301 4.85 -14.92 8.77
N VAL A 302 3.70 -14.48 8.27
CA VAL A 302 2.46 -14.56 9.03
C VAL A 302 2.05 -16.04 9.02
N ASP A 303 1.91 -16.66 10.18
CA ASP A 303 1.52 -18.06 10.35
C ASP A 303 0.19 -18.16 11.11
N HIS A 304 -0.60 -19.19 10.82
CA HIS A 304 -1.77 -19.55 11.62
C HIS A 304 -1.33 -20.45 12.78
N ILE A 305 -1.49 -19.99 14.02
CA ILE A 305 -1.19 -20.77 15.23
C ILE A 305 -1.89 -22.12 15.13
N PHE A 306 -3.22 -22.13 15.06
CA PHE A 306 -3.98 -23.31 14.64
C PHE A 306 -3.99 -23.37 13.10
N PRO A 307 -3.43 -24.42 12.48
CA PRO A 307 -3.24 -24.44 11.03
C PRO A 307 -4.55 -24.27 10.26
N LYS A 308 -4.55 -23.36 9.28
CA LYS A 308 -5.68 -23.14 8.36
C LYS A 308 -6.22 -24.44 7.76
N SER A 309 -5.36 -25.42 7.50
CA SER A 309 -5.77 -26.70 6.90
C SER A 309 -6.72 -27.53 7.78
N PHE A 310 -6.84 -27.24 9.08
CA PHE A 310 -7.79 -27.92 9.98
C PHE A 310 -9.21 -27.35 9.90
N PHE A 311 -9.36 -26.13 9.40
CA PHE A 311 -10.63 -25.41 9.36
C PHE A 311 -11.41 -25.71 8.09
N THR A 312 -11.85 -26.96 7.95
CA THR A 312 -12.89 -27.36 6.99
C THR A 312 -13.99 -28.09 7.74
N LYS A 313 -15.26 -27.90 7.33
CA LYS A 313 -16.40 -28.53 8.00
C LYS A 313 -16.21 -30.04 8.22
N ARG A 314 -15.71 -30.75 7.19
CA ARG A 314 -15.40 -32.19 7.27
C ARG A 314 -14.34 -32.54 8.33
N LYS A 315 -13.25 -31.77 8.42
CA LYS A 315 -12.17 -32.03 9.39
C LYS A 315 -12.58 -31.70 10.81
N LEU A 316 -13.34 -30.61 11.00
CA LEU A 316 -13.87 -30.22 12.30
C LEU A 316 -14.82 -31.27 12.87
N ILE A 317 -15.77 -31.77 12.06
CA ILE A 317 -16.67 -32.88 12.46
C ILE A 317 -15.86 -34.12 12.82
N LYS A 318 -14.87 -34.50 11.99
CA LYS A 318 -14.01 -35.65 12.26
C LYS A 318 -13.20 -35.52 13.56
N LYS A 319 -12.85 -34.29 13.95
CA LYS A 319 -12.16 -33.98 15.22
C LYS A 319 -13.11 -33.85 16.42
N GLY A 320 -14.42 -34.10 16.24
CA GLY A 320 -15.40 -34.08 17.34
C GLY A 320 -15.88 -32.68 17.73
N ILE A 321 -15.63 -31.66 16.91
CA ILE A 321 -16.11 -30.30 17.16
C ILE A 321 -17.63 -30.27 17.03
N SER A 322 -18.32 -29.74 18.05
CA SER A 322 -19.77 -29.63 18.07
C SER A 322 -20.29 -28.70 16.97
N GLU A 323 -21.44 -29.05 16.38
CA GLU A 323 -22.00 -28.31 15.22
C GLU A 323 -22.21 -26.83 15.50
N ASN A 324 -22.60 -26.47 16.73
CA ASN A 324 -22.79 -25.08 17.18
C ASN A 324 -21.49 -24.25 17.22
N LYS A 325 -20.31 -24.88 17.24
CA LYS A 325 -19.00 -24.19 17.21
C LYS A 325 -18.41 -24.07 15.80
N ILE A 326 -18.82 -24.95 14.88
CA ILE A 326 -18.20 -25.06 13.55
C ILE A 326 -18.25 -23.72 12.78
N GLU A 327 -19.39 -23.04 12.79
CA GLU A 327 -19.56 -21.78 12.09
C GLU A 327 -18.61 -20.71 12.64
N PHE A 328 -18.58 -20.53 13.96
CA PHE A 328 -17.63 -19.63 14.63
C PHE A 328 -16.18 -19.92 14.22
N TYR A 329 -15.78 -21.19 14.16
CA TYR A 329 -14.41 -21.58 13.84
C TYR A 329 -14.05 -21.21 12.40
N LEU A 330 -14.95 -21.50 11.46
CA LEU A 330 -14.78 -21.18 10.04
C LEU A 330 -14.77 -19.67 9.78
N ASP A 331 -15.51 -18.91 10.57
CA ASP A 331 -15.49 -17.45 10.49
C ASP A 331 -14.22 -16.87 11.12
N ASN A 332 -13.71 -17.44 12.20
CA ASN A 332 -12.67 -16.80 13.02
C ASN A 332 -11.22 -17.23 12.72
N PHE A 333 -10.99 -18.40 12.10
CA PHE A 333 -9.63 -18.95 11.95
C PHE A 333 -8.64 -18.07 11.19
N ASN A 334 -9.13 -17.19 10.31
CA ASN A 334 -8.28 -16.42 9.41
C ASN A 334 -7.94 -15.02 9.93
N TYR A 335 -8.44 -14.66 11.13
CA TYR A 335 -8.24 -13.35 11.75
C TYR A 335 -7.05 -13.33 12.69
N LEU A 336 -6.62 -12.10 13.01
CA LEU A 336 -5.41 -11.76 13.75
C LEU A 336 -5.18 -12.59 15.03
N ALA A 337 -6.24 -12.91 15.78
CA ALA A 337 -6.12 -13.67 17.02
C ALA A 337 -5.62 -15.13 16.82
N ASN A 338 -5.71 -15.68 15.60
CA ASN A 338 -5.07 -16.94 15.23
C ASN A 338 -3.73 -16.75 14.50
N LEU A 339 -3.26 -15.51 14.31
CA LEU A 339 -2.06 -15.22 13.53
C LEU A 339 -0.87 -14.83 14.40
N GLN A 340 0.31 -15.21 13.95
CA GLN A 340 1.59 -14.83 14.58
C GLN A 340 2.65 -14.54 13.53
N LEU A 341 3.71 -13.82 13.91
CA LEU A 341 4.93 -13.77 13.12
C LEU A 341 5.79 -14.96 13.52
N LEU A 342 6.24 -15.74 12.54
CA LEU A 342 7.11 -16.88 12.74
C LEU A 342 8.28 -16.82 11.74
N GLU A 343 9.48 -17.12 12.21
CA GLU A 343 10.66 -17.14 11.35
C GLU A 343 10.53 -18.19 10.24
N GLY A 344 11.19 -17.96 9.10
CA GLY A 344 11.12 -18.78 7.89
C GLY A 344 11.32 -20.28 8.14
N THR A 345 12.41 -20.66 8.80
CA THR A 345 12.72 -22.07 9.05
C THR A 345 11.70 -22.73 9.99
N PRO A 346 11.42 -22.18 11.19
CA PRO A 346 10.37 -22.72 12.07
C PRO A 346 8.99 -22.80 11.40
N ASN A 347 8.65 -21.84 10.53
CA ASN A 347 7.38 -21.84 9.79
C ASN A 347 7.31 -22.99 8.76
N GLN A 348 8.39 -23.25 8.04
CA GLN A 348 8.47 -24.38 7.10
C GLN A 348 8.39 -25.72 7.82
N GLU A 349 9.05 -25.84 8.98
CA GLU A 349 8.98 -27.04 9.82
C GLU A 349 7.60 -27.26 10.43
N LYS A 350 6.93 -26.17 10.86
CA LYS A 350 5.57 -26.22 11.40
C LYS A 350 4.56 -26.67 10.35
N SER A 351 4.55 -26.01 9.18
CA SER A 351 3.63 -26.34 8.09
C SER A 351 2.18 -26.53 8.58
N ASN A 352 1.60 -27.71 8.35
CA ASN A 352 0.25 -28.10 8.79
C ASN A 352 0.23 -28.93 10.10
N ALA A 353 1.34 -29.00 10.85
CA ALA A 353 1.40 -29.74 12.09
C ALA A 353 0.47 -29.14 13.15
N ASP A 354 -0.06 -30.00 14.03
CA ASP A 354 -0.84 -29.54 15.17
C ASP A 354 0.03 -28.65 16.06
N PHE A 355 -0.53 -27.52 16.52
CA PHE A 355 0.25 -26.52 17.23
C PHE A 355 0.77 -27.03 18.57
N LYS A 356 -0.01 -27.85 19.29
CA LYS A 356 0.41 -28.44 20.58
C LYS A 356 1.55 -29.41 20.36
N GLU A 357 1.46 -30.25 19.34
CA GLU A 357 2.51 -31.21 18.98
C GLU A 357 3.80 -30.49 18.56
N TRP A 358 3.67 -29.49 17.68
CA TRP A 358 4.81 -28.69 17.23
C TRP A 358 5.47 -27.95 18.40
N LEU A 359 4.69 -27.27 19.25
CA LEU A 359 5.20 -26.53 20.41
C LEU A 359 5.97 -27.45 21.38
N ASN A 360 5.45 -28.64 21.66
CA ASN A 360 6.11 -29.61 22.54
C ASN A 360 7.37 -30.21 21.93
N LYS A 361 7.40 -30.42 20.61
CA LYS A 361 8.57 -30.93 19.89
C LYS A 361 9.68 -29.89 19.79
N THR A 362 9.33 -28.66 19.43
CA THR A 362 10.30 -27.57 19.21
C THR A 362 10.85 -27.04 20.53
N TYR A 363 10.02 -27.01 21.58
CA TYR A 363 10.44 -26.59 22.92
C TYR A 363 10.12 -27.71 23.92
N PRO A 364 11.01 -28.70 24.10
CA PRO A 364 10.80 -29.79 25.04
C PRO A 364 10.77 -29.33 26.51
N ASN A 365 11.43 -28.20 26.82
CA ASN A 365 11.44 -27.60 28.16
C ASN A 365 10.16 -26.78 28.43
N LYS A 366 9.56 -26.94 29.61
CA LYS A 366 8.34 -26.21 30.00
C LYS A 366 8.54 -24.70 30.08
N ASN A 367 9.70 -24.24 30.56
CA ASN A 367 10.01 -22.82 30.67
C ASN A 367 10.18 -22.19 29.28
N GLU A 368 10.88 -22.87 28.36
CA GLU A 368 11.01 -22.40 26.96
C GLU A 368 9.66 -22.29 26.25
N ARG A 369 8.76 -23.27 26.47
CA ARG A 369 7.36 -23.18 25.98
C ARG A 369 6.64 -21.96 26.54
N LYS A 370 6.78 -21.73 27.84
CA LYS A 370 6.14 -20.59 28.50
C LYS A 370 6.67 -19.27 27.95
N ASP A 371 7.99 -19.15 27.78
CA ASP A 371 8.63 -17.97 27.20
C ASP A 371 8.14 -17.72 25.77
N TYR A 372 8.01 -18.77 24.95
CA TYR A 372 7.43 -18.65 23.61
C TYR A 372 5.96 -18.17 23.68
N MET A 373 5.15 -18.80 24.51
CA MET A 373 3.74 -18.44 24.66
C MET A 373 3.56 -16.98 25.12
N GLU A 374 4.34 -16.53 26.10
CA GLU A 374 4.33 -15.15 26.59
C GLU A 374 4.74 -14.16 25.49
N LYS A 375 5.81 -14.45 24.73
CA LYS A 375 6.27 -13.62 23.60
C LYS A 375 5.21 -13.49 22.49
N HIS A 376 4.42 -14.53 22.26
CA HIS A 376 3.39 -14.59 21.20
C HIS A 376 1.97 -14.30 21.69
N TYR A 377 1.82 -13.86 22.95
CA TYR A 377 0.53 -13.58 23.60
C TYR A 377 -0.43 -14.78 23.55
N ILE A 378 0.12 -15.99 23.65
CA ILE A 378 -0.62 -17.25 23.67
C ILE A 378 -1.09 -17.50 25.11
N PRO A 379 -2.40 -17.63 25.36
CA PRO A 379 -2.92 -17.81 26.71
C PRO A 379 -2.50 -19.16 27.31
N ASP A 380 -2.27 -19.17 28.62
CA ASP A 380 -1.96 -20.38 29.40
C ASP A 380 -3.24 -21.20 29.66
N ILE A 381 -3.80 -21.73 28.58
CA ILE A 381 -4.95 -22.63 28.55
C ILE A 381 -4.57 -23.92 27.82
N GLU A 382 -5.43 -24.94 27.89
CA GLU A 382 -5.22 -26.13 27.08
C GLU A 382 -5.30 -25.80 25.57
N ILE A 383 -4.16 -25.93 24.90
CA ILE A 383 -3.99 -25.74 23.46
C ILE A 383 -4.56 -26.96 22.72
N ASP A 384 -5.87 -26.99 22.57
CA ASP A 384 -6.57 -28.02 21.80
C ASP A 384 -7.55 -27.34 20.83
N LEU A 385 -7.81 -27.98 19.69
CA LEU A 385 -8.74 -27.43 18.72
C LEU A 385 -10.16 -27.28 19.31
N ASN A 386 -10.59 -28.14 20.25
CA ASN A 386 -11.89 -28.01 20.95
C ASN A 386 -12.04 -26.72 21.76
N ASN A 387 -10.91 -26.08 22.10
CA ASN A 387 -10.83 -24.85 22.88
C ASN A 387 -10.52 -23.61 22.02
N PHE A 388 -10.59 -23.72 20.69
CA PHE A 388 -10.22 -22.62 19.78
C PHE A 388 -11.05 -21.34 20.02
N ASP A 389 -12.33 -21.45 20.36
CA ASP A 389 -13.18 -20.32 20.75
C ASP A 389 -12.63 -19.57 21.97
N ASN A 390 -12.32 -20.30 23.05
CA ASN A 390 -11.74 -19.70 24.25
C ASN A 390 -10.33 -19.14 23.99
N PHE A 391 -9.53 -19.84 23.17
CA PHE A 391 -8.21 -19.40 22.75
C PHE A 391 -8.24 -18.03 22.08
N ILE A 392 -9.14 -17.84 21.11
CA ILE A 392 -9.27 -16.58 20.38
C ILE A 392 -9.65 -15.43 21.31
N ILE A 393 -10.58 -15.68 22.24
CA ILE A 393 -11.05 -14.67 23.20
C ILE A 393 -9.91 -14.24 24.13
N GLU A 394 -9.23 -15.19 24.77
CA GLU A 394 -8.17 -14.88 25.72
C GLU A 394 -6.93 -14.28 25.03
N ARG A 395 -6.55 -14.79 23.86
CA ARG A 395 -5.46 -14.21 23.07
C ARG A 395 -5.77 -12.78 22.64
N LYS A 396 -7.01 -12.52 22.19
CA LYS A 396 -7.46 -11.15 21.87
C LYS A 396 -7.31 -10.24 23.09
N ARG A 397 -7.74 -10.67 24.27
CA ARG A 397 -7.60 -9.89 25.52
C ARG A 397 -6.14 -9.54 25.83
N LEU A 398 -5.23 -10.50 25.76
CA LEU A 398 -3.79 -10.28 25.99
C LEU A 398 -3.18 -9.31 24.97
N MET A 399 -3.51 -9.47 23.69
CA MET A 399 -3.06 -8.59 22.61
C MET A 399 -3.63 -7.17 22.77
N THR A 400 -4.90 -7.01 23.15
CA THR A 400 -5.52 -5.70 23.40
C THR A 400 -4.82 -4.96 24.54
N GLN A 401 -4.46 -5.64 25.64
CA GLN A 401 -3.68 -5.03 26.71
C GLN A 401 -2.32 -4.51 26.20
N LYS A 402 -1.65 -5.30 25.34
CA LYS A 402 -0.38 -4.87 24.75
C LYS A 402 -0.55 -3.70 23.78
N TYR A 403 -1.56 -3.72 22.91
CA TYR A 403 -1.83 -2.61 21.99
C TYR A 403 -2.09 -1.32 22.75
N ASN A 404 -2.90 -1.36 23.81
CA ASN A 404 -3.13 -0.20 24.67
C ASN A 404 -1.82 0.37 25.21
N ASN A 405 -0.93 -0.48 25.73
CA ASN A 405 0.37 -0.03 26.24
C ASN A 405 1.26 0.59 25.15
N ILE A 406 1.21 0.10 23.91
CA ILE A 406 2.07 0.64 22.83
C ILE A 406 1.47 1.91 22.24
N LEU A 407 0.16 1.91 21.96
CA LEU A 407 -0.52 2.92 21.15
C LEU A 407 -1.07 4.09 21.96
N LYS A 408 -1.36 3.90 23.25
CA LYS A 408 -1.82 5.00 24.12
C LYS A 408 -0.69 5.72 24.85
N LEU A 409 0.51 5.13 24.91
CA LEU A 409 1.72 5.78 25.44
C LEU A 409 2.47 6.53 24.32
N PHE A 410 1.88 7.63 23.86
CA PHE A 410 2.61 8.64 23.09
C PHE A 410 3.07 9.77 24.02
#